data_AF-A0A8D9BQS5-F1
#
_entry.id   AF-A0A8D9BQS5-F1
#
_cell.length_a   1.000
_cell.length_b   1.000
_cell.length_c   1.000
_cell.angle_alpha   90.00
_cell.angle_beta   90.00
_cell.angle_gamma   90.00
#
_symmetry.space_group_name_H-M   'P 1'
#
loop_
_entity.id
_entity.type
_entity.pdbx_description
1 polymer ?
#
loop_
_entity_poly.entity_id
_entity_poly.type
_entity_poly.pdbx_seq_one_letter_code
_entity_poly.pdbx_strand_id
1 'polypeptide(L)'
;MGNPVEIRAWNIFGLPCDSFSIDNGIIIKNSRRWPLMIDPQEQANKWVKNMEKSNGLVVIRLSMGDYIRTLENAIGFGFPVLLENVGEEIDAVLEPLLLKQIFKTGNAWSIKLGDAVVEYNESFKFYITTKLRNPHYLPEIAVKVTLLNFMITPVGLSDQLLGTVVAKDRPDLEAEKNQLIVQGADNKRWAR
;
A
#
# COMPACT_ATOMS: atom_id res chain seq x y z
N MET A 1 -7.12 -9.91 13.89
CA MET A 1 -8.04 -9.03 13.11
C MET A 1 -7.74 -7.58 13.48
N GLY A 2 -7.76 -6.67 12.51
CA GLY A 2 -7.05 -5.38 12.52
C GLY A 2 -7.29 -4.48 13.75
N ASN A 3 -6.26 -3.71 14.13
CA ASN A 3 -6.35 -2.78 15.27
C ASN A 3 -7.26 -1.60 14.88
N PRO A 4 -8.35 -1.31 15.63
CA PRO A 4 -9.26 -0.20 15.34
C PRO A 4 -8.58 1.17 15.21
N VAL A 5 -7.48 1.39 15.94
CA VAL A 5 -6.70 2.64 15.87
C VAL A 5 -5.98 2.76 14.54
N GLU A 6 -5.41 1.67 14.03
CA GLU A 6 -4.72 1.66 12.73
C GLU A 6 -5.71 1.79 11.58
N ILE A 7 -6.84 1.08 11.64
CA ILE A 7 -7.91 1.18 10.63
C ILE A 7 -8.39 2.63 10.54
N ARG A 8 -8.57 3.32 11.68
CA ARG A 8 -8.91 4.73 11.69
C ARG A 8 -7.84 5.60 11.04
N ALA A 9 -6.56 5.34 11.31
CA ALA A 9 -5.47 6.05 10.65
C ALA A 9 -5.51 5.85 9.13
N TRP A 10 -5.75 4.63 8.65
CA TRP A 10 -5.92 4.36 7.22
C TRP A 10 -7.09 5.12 6.61
N ASN A 11 -8.22 5.20 7.30
CA ASN A 11 -9.38 5.96 6.84
C ASN A 11 -9.07 7.46 6.74
N ILE A 12 -8.31 8.01 7.71
CA ILE A 12 -7.83 9.40 7.67
C ILE A 12 -6.90 9.62 6.46
N PHE A 13 -6.08 8.63 6.10
CA PHE A 13 -5.23 8.68 4.92
C PHE A 13 -6.00 8.46 3.60
N GLY A 14 -7.31 8.20 3.65
CA GLY A 14 -8.16 8.07 2.47
C GLY A 14 -8.46 6.64 2.03
N LEU A 15 -8.18 5.63 2.88
CA LEU A 15 -8.73 4.29 2.67
C LEU A 15 -10.25 4.35 2.90
N PRO A 16 -11.08 3.79 2.02
CA PRO A 16 -12.50 3.72 2.26
C PRO A 16 -12.86 2.89 3.50
N CYS A 17 -13.96 3.25 4.16
CA CYS A 17 -14.42 2.62 5.40
C CYS A 17 -15.19 1.30 5.18
N ASP A 18 -15.32 0.80 3.95
CA ASP A 18 -16.00 -0.45 3.66
C ASP A 18 -15.14 -1.65 4.07
N SER A 19 -15.79 -2.76 4.42
CA SER A 19 -15.11 -3.96 4.92
C SER A 19 -14.07 -4.49 3.94
N PHE A 20 -14.35 -4.45 2.64
CA PHE A 20 -13.45 -4.92 1.60
C PHE A 20 -12.14 -4.11 1.54
N SER A 21 -12.22 -2.77 1.58
CA SER A 21 -11.04 -1.91 1.62
C SER A 21 -10.23 -2.09 2.91
N ILE A 22 -10.90 -2.24 4.06
CA ILE A 22 -10.26 -2.49 5.34
C ILE A 22 -9.50 -3.82 5.32
N ASP A 23 -10.12 -4.89 4.78
CA ASP A 23 -9.48 -6.20 4.64
C ASP A 23 -8.25 -6.14 3.73
N ASN A 24 -8.33 -5.42 2.61
CA ASN A 24 -7.18 -5.17 1.75
C ASN A 24 -6.05 -4.45 2.51
N GLY A 25 -6.38 -3.43 3.31
CA GLY A 25 -5.41 -2.73 4.17
C GLY A 25 -4.73 -3.66 5.18
N ILE A 26 -5.49 -4.57 5.79
CA ILE A 26 -4.96 -5.59 6.71
C ILE A 26 -4.02 -6.56 5.97
N ILE A 27 -4.38 -6.97 4.74
CA ILE A 27 -3.53 -7.86 3.95
C ILE A 27 -2.22 -7.16 3.58
N ILE A 28 -2.27 -5.90 3.11
CA ILE A 28 -1.08 -5.12 2.77
C ILE A 28 -0.12 -5.05 3.95
N LYS A 29 -0.64 -4.74 5.15
CA LYS A 29 0.17 -4.63 6.36
C LYS A 29 0.87 -5.93 6.74
N ASN A 30 0.17 -7.07 6.65
CA ASN A 30 0.67 -8.35 7.16
C ASN A 30 1.33 -9.21 6.09
N SER A 31 1.21 -8.84 4.81
CA SER A 31 1.78 -9.58 3.69
C SER A 31 3.31 -9.47 3.66
N ARG A 32 3.97 -10.61 3.40
CA ARG A 32 5.42 -10.65 3.18
C ARG A 32 5.81 -10.23 1.76
N ARG A 33 4.96 -10.51 0.77
CA ARG A 33 5.16 -10.15 -0.64
C ARG A 33 4.59 -8.75 -0.89
N TRP A 34 5.22 -8.01 -1.80
CA TRP A 34 4.80 -6.66 -2.13
C TRP A 34 3.39 -6.63 -2.74
N PRO A 35 2.54 -5.67 -2.35
CA PRO A 35 1.19 -5.57 -2.87
C PRO A 35 1.16 -5.02 -4.29
N LEU A 36 0.42 -5.71 -5.17
CA LEU A 36 0.01 -5.19 -6.47
C LEU A 36 -1.49 -4.91 -6.41
N MET A 37 -1.83 -3.64 -6.43
CA MET A 37 -3.19 -3.14 -6.25
C MET A 37 -3.80 -2.81 -7.62
N ILE A 38 -4.86 -3.55 -7.97
CA ILE A 38 -5.70 -3.27 -9.14
C ILE A 38 -6.64 -2.13 -8.75
N ASP A 39 -6.31 -0.91 -9.18
CA ASP A 39 -6.92 0.33 -8.70
C ASP A 39 -7.26 1.27 -9.87
N PRO A 40 -8.32 0.97 -10.64
CA PRO A 40 -8.75 1.80 -11.76
C PRO A 40 -9.29 3.17 -11.32
N GLN A 41 -9.62 3.36 -10.04
CA GLN A 41 -10.13 4.63 -9.48
C GLN A 41 -9.08 5.44 -8.71
N GLU A 42 -7.83 4.97 -8.64
CA GLU A 42 -6.72 5.59 -7.90
C GLU A 42 -6.99 5.78 -6.38
N GLN A 43 -7.85 4.96 -5.77
CA GLN A 43 -8.13 5.05 -4.33
C GLN A 43 -6.94 4.54 -3.51
N ALA A 44 -6.44 3.36 -3.84
CA ALA A 44 -5.26 2.77 -3.19
C ALA A 44 -4.01 3.63 -3.42
N ASN A 45 -3.86 4.17 -4.63
CA ASN A 45 -2.78 5.07 -4.98
C ASN A 45 -2.75 6.32 -4.08
N LYS A 46 -3.88 7.01 -3.93
CA LYS A 46 -4.01 8.18 -3.04
C LYS A 46 -3.79 7.82 -1.59
N TRP A 47 -4.33 6.69 -1.15
CA TRP A 47 -4.16 6.20 0.22
C TRP A 47 -2.69 5.94 0.56
N VAL A 48 -1.94 5.24 -0.28
CA VAL A 48 -0.50 4.99 -0.07
C VAL A 48 0.29 6.30 -0.07
N LYS A 49 -0.03 7.23 -0.98
CA LYS A 49 0.60 8.56 -1.02
C LYS A 49 0.41 9.35 0.27
N ASN A 50 -0.78 9.32 0.84
CA ASN A 50 -1.07 10.02 2.09
C ASN A 50 -0.45 9.32 3.29
N MET A 51 -0.50 7.99 3.32
CA MET A 51 0.03 7.18 4.43
C MET A 51 1.56 7.28 4.54
N GLU A 52 2.28 7.26 3.41
CA GLU A 52 3.75 7.28 3.38
C GLU A 52 4.32 8.70 3.17
N LYS A 53 3.47 9.74 3.20
CA LYS A 53 3.87 11.14 2.96
C LYS A 53 4.96 11.63 3.90
N SER A 54 4.86 11.28 5.19
CA SER A 54 5.86 11.65 6.20
C SER A 54 7.16 10.86 6.08
N ASN A 55 7.13 9.72 5.38
CA ASN A 55 8.25 8.79 5.28
C ASN A 55 9.09 9.03 4.01
N GLY A 56 8.79 10.07 3.24
CA GLY A 56 9.52 10.42 2.03
C GLY A 56 9.19 9.52 0.84
N LEU A 57 7.91 9.19 0.63
CA LEU A 57 7.47 8.36 -0.49
C LEU A 57 8.03 8.84 -1.83
N VAL A 58 8.69 7.93 -2.53
CA VAL A 58 9.19 8.12 -3.89
C VAL A 58 8.22 7.49 -4.88
N VAL A 59 7.72 8.27 -5.84
CA VAL A 59 6.77 7.80 -6.85
C VAL A 59 7.51 7.59 -8.16
N ILE A 60 7.42 6.38 -8.73
CA ILE A 60 8.09 6.01 -9.99
C ILE A 60 7.08 5.46 -11.00
N ARG A 61 7.45 5.50 -12.29
CA ARG A 61 6.71 4.90 -13.40
C ARG A 61 7.69 4.20 -14.34
N LEU A 62 7.29 3.08 -14.94
CA LEU A 62 8.12 2.35 -15.91
C LEU A 62 8.45 3.20 -17.16
N SER A 63 7.67 4.24 -17.45
CA SER A 63 7.93 5.16 -18.55
C SER A 63 9.05 6.18 -18.28
N MET A 64 9.54 6.28 -17.04
CA MET A 64 10.61 7.22 -16.67
C MET A 64 11.96 6.55 -16.90
N GLY A 65 12.81 7.07 -17.79
CA GLY A 65 14.09 6.40 -18.13
C GLY A 65 15.08 6.25 -16.96
N ASP A 66 14.90 6.99 -15.87
CA ASP A 66 15.75 7.02 -14.68
C ASP A 66 15.11 6.33 -13.46
N TYR A 67 14.01 5.59 -13.64
CA TYR A 67 13.30 4.95 -12.52
C TYR A 67 14.18 3.95 -11.76
N ILE A 68 15.07 3.22 -12.46
CA ILE A 68 15.96 2.23 -11.86
C ILE A 68 16.89 2.90 -10.86
N ARG A 69 17.58 3.98 -11.27
CA ARG A 69 18.48 4.74 -10.38
C ARG A 69 17.74 5.33 -9.17
N THR A 70 16.53 5.83 -9.40
CA THR A 70 15.67 6.35 -8.34
C THR A 70 15.30 5.26 -7.33
N LEU A 71 15.01 4.05 -7.83
CA LEU A 71 14.70 2.88 -7.02
C LEU A 71 15.92 2.38 -6.24
N GLU A 72 17.11 2.33 -6.86
CA GLU A 72 18.37 1.97 -6.20
C GLU A 72 18.63 2.90 -4.99
N ASN A 73 18.52 4.21 -5.18
CA ASN A 73 18.68 5.17 -4.10
C ASN A 73 17.65 4.97 -2.99
N ALA A 74 16.38 4.77 -3.35
CA ALA A 74 15.31 4.56 -2.38
C ALA A 74 15.51 3.27 -1.55
N ILE A 75 16.00 2.20 -2.16
CA ILE A 75 16.35 0.95 -1.46
C ILE A 75 17.48 1.18 -0.45
N GLY A 76 18.53 1.90 -0.84
CA GLY A 76 19.66 2.22 0.03
C GLY A 76 19.27 3.10 1.23
N PHE A 77 18.49 4.14 0.99
CA PHE A 77 18.02 5.05 2.06
C PHE A 77 16.83 4.50 2.86
N GLY A 78 16.19 3.43 2.38
CA GLY A 78 14.99 2.87 3.01
C GLY A 78 13.71 3.69 2.79
N PHE A 79 13.67 4.52 1.75
CA PHE A 79 12.46 5.28 1.41
C PHE A 79 11.40 4.36 0.79
N PRO A 80 10.13 4.50 1.17
CA PRO A 80 9.06 3.75 0.54
C PRO A 80 8.93 4.19 -0.94
N VAL A 81 8.65 3.24 -1.81
CA VAL A 81 8.47 3.47 -3.25
C VAL A 81 7.09 3.02 -3.71
N LEU A 82 6.42 3.86 -4.48
CA LEU A 82 5.18 3.56 -5.19
C LEU A 82 5.44 3.52 -6.70
N LEU A 83 5.31 2.32 -7.28
CA LEU A 83 5.32 2.13 -8.72
C LEU A 83 3.90 2.26 -9.29
N GLU A 84 3.69 3.27 -10.12
CA GLU A 84 2.38 3.57 -10.71
C GLU A 84 2.21 3.05 -12.12
N ASN A 85 0.95 2.75 -12.46
CA ASN A 85 0.49 2.45 -13.82
C ASN A 85 1.23 1.27 -14.46
N VAL A 86 1.47 0.23 -13.67
CA VAL A 86 2.05 -1.01 -14.20
C VAL A 86 1.09 -1.64 -15.20
N GLY A 87 1.63 -2.05 -16.34
CA GLY A 87 0.89 -2.79 -17.37
C GLY A 87 0.66 -4.24 -16.96
N GLU A 88 0.49 -5.11 -17.96
CA GLU A 88 0.45 -6.57 -17.75
C GLU A 88 1.85 -7.17 -17.62
N GLU A 89 2.86 -6.47 -18.15
CA GLU A 89 4.26 -6.85 -18.06
C GLU A 89 4.99 -6.00 -17.01
N ILE A 90 5.85 -6.67 -16.25
CA ILE A 90 6.76 -6.05 -15.28
C ILE A 90 8.18 -6.34 -15.76
N ASP A 91 9.03 -5.32 -15.76
CA ASP A 91 10.43 -5.46 -16.14
C ASP A 91 11.14 -6.51 -15.27
N ALA A 92 11.84 -7.46 -15.91
CA ALA A 92 12.63 -8.50 -15.26
C ALA A 92 13.71 -7.92 -14.33
N VAL A 93 14.16 -6.68 -14.56
CA VAL A 93 15.09 -5.97 -13.65
C VAL A 93 14.53 -5.86 -12.22
N LEU A 94 13.19 -5.83 -12.06
CA LEU A 94 12.53 -5.75 -10.75
C LEU A 94 12.39 -7.12 -10.06
N GLU A 95 12.66 -8.22 -10.75
CA GLU A 95 12.43 -9.58 -10.23
C GLU A 95 13.16 -9.87 -8.91
N PRO A 96 14.45 -9.50 -8.74
CA PRO A 96 15.14 -9.68 -7.46
C PRO A 96 14.43 -8.96 -6.31
N LEU A 97 13.88 -7.77 -6.58
CA LEU A 97 13.13 -6.99 -5.60
C LEU A 97 11.79 -7.63 -5.26
N LEU A 98 11.06 -8.12 -6.27
CA LEU A 98 9.77 -8.79 -6.08
C LEU A 98 9.91 -10.07 -5.26
N LEU A 99 10.96 -10.84 -5.53
CA LEU A 99 11.28 -12.08 -4.82
C LEU A 99 12.02 -11.87 -3.50
N LYS A 100 12.40 -10.62 -3.17
CA LYS A 100 13.23 -10.26 -2.00
C LYS A 100 14.51 -11.09 -1.94
N GLN A 101 15.22 -11.22 -3.06
CA GLN A 101 16.50 -11.91 -3.17
C GLN A 101 17.64 -11.10 -2.55
N ILE A 102 17.54 -10.85 -1.24
CA ILE A 102 18.57 -10.19 -0.46
C ILE A 102 19.68 -11.19 -0.12
N PHE A 103 20.92 -10.74 -0.19
CA PHE A 103 22.09 -11.51 0.19
C PHE A 103 23.02 -10.66 1.04
N LYS A 104 23.87 -11.31 1.83
CA LYS A 104 24.82 -10.61 2.69
C LYS A 104 26.12 -10.36 1.92
N THR A 105 26.50 -9.09 1.79
CA THR A 105 27.79 -8.69 1.22
C THR A 105 28.63 -8.09 2.33
N GLY A 106 29.64 -8.83 2.80
CA GLY A 106 30.40 -8.42 3.98
C GLY A 106 29.52 -8.42 5.23
N ASN A 107 29.30 -7.24 5.85
CA ASN A 107 28.44 -7.10 7.03
C ASN A 107 27.07 -6.45 6.75
N ALA A 108 26.81 -6.00 5.52
CA ALA A 108 25.54 -5.36 5.15
C ALA A 108 24.66 -6.30 4.32
N TRP A 109 23.34 -6.10 4.40
CA TRP A 109 22.40 -6.72 3.46
C TRP A 109 22.46 -5.98 2.14
N SER A 110 22.36 -6.70 1.03
CA SER A 110 22.40 -6.13 -0.31
C SER A 110 21.42 -6.86 -1.22
N ILE A 111 21.02 -6.17 -2.29
CA ILE A 111 20.20 -6.72 -3.35
C ILE A 111 20.84 -6.36 -4.70
N LYS A 112 20.76 -7.28 -5.65
CA LYS A 112 21.21 -7.04 -7.02
C LYS A 112 20.02 -6.57 -7.84
N LEU A 113 20.10 -5.37 -8.41
CA LEU A 113 19.07 -4.80 -9.27
C LEU A 113 19.71 -4.50 -10.63
N GLY A 114 19.32 -5.26 -11.67
CA GLY A 114 20.04 -5.25 -12.94
C GLY A 114 21.51 -5.63 -12.75
N ASP A 115 22.42 -4.74 -13.12
CA ASP A 115 23.88 -4.93 -12.95
C ASP A 115 24.43 -4.33 -11.64
N ALA A 116 23.65 -3.50 -10.94
CA ALA A 116 24.07 -2.83 -9.72
C ALA A 116 23.82 -3.68 -8.46
N VAL A 117 24.74 -3.61 -7.50
CA VAL A 117 24.55 -4.15 -6.15
C VAL A 117 24.28 -2.98 -5.22
N VAL A 118 23.11 -2.99 -4.60
CA VAL A 118 22.61 -1.90 -3.74
C VAL A 118 22.52 -2.41 -2.32
N GLU A 119 22.93 -1.59 -1.35
CA GLU A 119 22.71 -1.89 0.07
C GLU A 119 21.20 -1.91 0.37
N TYR A 120 20.73 -2.95 1.05
CA TYR A 120 19.32 -3.14 1.32
C TYR A 120 18.97 -2.65 2.73
N ASN A 121 18.08 -1.68 2.82
CA ASN A 121 17.54 -1.19 4.09
C ASN A 121 16.26 -1.95 4.47
N GLU A 122 16.19 -2.48 5.70
CA GLU A 122 15.02 -3.23 6.19
C GLU A 122 13.75 -2.37 6.31
N SER A 123 13.88 -1.05 6.40
CA SER A 123 12.74 -0.11 6.45
C SER A 123 12.09 0.11 5.08
N PHE A 124 12.73 -0.31 4.00
CA PHE A 124 12.25 -0.15 2.64
C PHE A 124 10.88 -0.83 2.45
N LYS A 125 9.97 -0.13 1.76
CA LYS A 125 8.68 -0.68 1.36
C LYS A 125 8.42 -0.42 -0.12
N PHE A 126 7.81 -1.39 -0.78
CA PHE A 126 7.45 -1.29 -2.19
C PHE A 126 5.96 -1.52 -2.39
N TYR A 127 5.33 -0.61 -3.13
CA TYR A 127 3.91 -0.63 -3.47
C TYR A 127 3.74 -0.56 -4.98
N ILE A 128 2.82 -1.34 -5.53
CA ILE A 128 2.58 -1.39 -6.98
C ILE A 128 1.10 -1.11 -7.23
N THR A 129 0.80 -0.24 -8.20
CA THR A 129 -0.58 0.06 -8.62
C THR A 129 -0.74 -0.10 -10.13
N THR A 130 -1.88 -0.64 -10.56
CA THR A 130 -2.29 -0.67 -11.96
C THR A 130 -3.67 -0.05 -12.14
N LYS A 131 -3.89 0.62 -13.27
CA LYS A 131 -5.19 1.15 -13.67
C LYS A 131 -5.99 0.19 -14.54
N LEU A 132 -5.39 -0.91 -14.96
CA LEU A 132 -6.05 -1.91 -15.77
C LEU A 132 -7.18 -2.53 -14.94
N ARG A 133 -8.42 -2.50 -15.43
CA ARG A 133 -9.57 -3.06 -14.70
C ARG A 133 -9.52 -4.58 -14.61
N ASN A 134 -9.01 -5.23 -15.66
CA ASN A 134 -8.92 -6.68 -15.76
C ASN A 134 -7.58 -7.07 -16.38
N PRO A 135 -6.46 -6.88 -15.66
CA PRO A 135 -5.14 -7.23 -16.17
C PRO A 135 -4.99 -8.75 -16.24
N HIS A 136 -4.48 -9.25 -17.36
CA HIS A 136 -4.18 -10.67 -17.51
C HIS A 136 -2.74 -10.98 -17.07
N TYR A 137 -2.49 -10.94 -15.77
CA TYR A 137 -1.16 -11.28 -15.24
C TYR A 137 -0.86 -12.77 -15.40
N LEU A 138 0.33 -13.07 -15.91
CA LEU A 138 0.83 -14.43 -15.96
C LEU A 138 0.94 -15.02 -14.54
N PRO A 139 0.73 -16.34 -14.36
CA PRO A 139 0.81 -16.99 -13.04
C PRO A 139 2.12 -16.70 -12.30
N GLU A 140 3.21 -16.49 -13.05
CA GLU A 140 4.51 -16.12 -12.53
C GLU A 140 4.47 -14.83 -11.68
N ILE A 141 3.75 -13.80 -12.14
CA ILE A 141 3.59 -12.54 -11.40
C ILE A 141 2.76 -12.78 -10.14
N ALA A 142 1.67 -13.56 -10.24
CA ALA A 142 0.78 -13.85 -9.11
C ALA A 142 1.48 -14.62 -7.96
N VAL A 143 2.55 -15.36 -8.25
CA VAL A 143 3.38 -16.01 -7.22
C VAL A 143 4.34 -15.03 -6.55
N LYS A 144 4.83 -14.03 -7.29
CA LYS A 144 5.82 -13.03 -6.83
C LYS A 144 5.22 -11.93 -5.97
N VAL A 145 3.99 -11.48 -6.26
CA VAL A 145 3.34 -10.35 -5.57
C VAL A 145 2.09 -10.78 -4.79
N THR A 146 1.61 -9.92 -3.89
CA THR A 146 0.29 -10.06 -3.28
C THR A 146 -0.70 -9.28 -4.14
N LEU A 147 -1.44 -9.98 -5.01
CA LEU A 147 -2.44 -9.34 -5.85
C LEU A 147 -3.68 -8.96 -5.02
N LEU A 148 -4.06 -7.69 -5.06
CA LEU A 148 -5.20 -7.14 -4.34
C LEU A 148 -6.10 -6.35 -5.29
N ASN A 149 -7.39 -6.62 -5.21
CA ASN A 149 -8.37 -5.89 -5.99
C ASN A 149 -8.88 -4.69 -5.18
N PHE A 150 -8.63 -3.48 -5.66
CA PHE A 150 -9.12 -2.22 -5.11
C PHE A 150 -10.22 -1.59 -5.98
N MET A 151 -10.77 -2.34 -6.94
CA MET A 151 -11.90 -1.89 -7.73
C MET A 151 -13.11 -1.67 -6.83
N ILE A 152 -13.68 -0.47 -6.94
CA ILE A 152 -14.91 -0.15 -6.21
C ILE A 152 -16.06 -1.06 -6.66
N THR A 153 -16.72 -1.71 -5.70
CA THR A 153 -17.93 -2.49 -5.95
C THR A 153 -19.17 -1.61 -5.80
N PRO A 154 -20.32 -1.92 -6.43
CA PRO A 154 -21.55 -1.13 -6.25
C PRO A 154 -22.00 -1.04 -4.79
N VAL A 155 -21.79 -2.12 -4.01
CA VAL A 155 -22.06 -2.15 -2.57
C VAL A 155 -21.09 -1.24 -1.83
N GLY A 156 -19.77 -1.36 -2.10
CA GLY A 156 -18.76 -0.49 -1.49
C GLY A 156 -18.98 0.99 -1.82
N LEU A 157 -19.42 1.31 -3.04
CA LEU A 157 -19.80 2.68 -3.41
C LEU A 157 -21.02 3.17 -2.64
N SER A 158 -22.03 2.32 -2.46
CA SER A 158 -23.22 2.67 -1.69
C SER A 158 -22.87 2.96 -0.23
N ASP A 159 -22.00 2.14 0.37
CA ASP A 159 -21.51 2.35 1.74
C ASP A 159 -20.67 3.62 1.86
N GLN A 160 -19.81 3.91 0.88
CA GLN A 160 -19.01 5.15 0.83
C GLN A 160 -19.91 6.39 0.73
N LEU A 161 -20.93 6.34 -0.12
CA LEU A 161 -21.90 7.44 -0.27
C LEU A 161 -22.73 7.61 1.00
N LEU A 162 -23.21 6.51 1.60
CA LEU A 162 -23.94 6.55 2.86
C LEU A 162 -23.09 7.19 3.97
N GLY A 163 -21.82 6.79 4.09
CA GLY A 163 -20.89 7.40 5.04
C GLY A 163 -20.72 8.90 4.82
N THR A 164 -20.61 9.33 3.56
CA THR A 164 -20.47 10.75 3.20
C THR A 164 -21.74 11.55 3.51
N VAL A 165 -22.92 10.98 3.23
CA VAL A 165 -24.22 11.62 3.52
C VAL A 165 -24.43 11.73 5.03
N VAL A 166 -24.17 10.66 5.79
CA VAL A 166 -24.31 10.68 7.25
C VAL A 166 -23.36 11.69 7.89
N ALA A 167 -22.10 11.77 7.45
CA ALA A 167 -21.15 12.76 7.93
C ALA A 167 -21.63 14.22 7.72
N LYS A 168 -22.33 14.46 6.61
CA LYS A 168 -22.86 15.79 6.27
C LYS A 168 -24.18 16.11 7.00
N ASP A 169 -25.10 15.15 7.04
CA ASP A 169 -26.46 15.35 7.54
C ASP A 169 -26.54 15.20 9.07
N ARG A 170 -25.66 14.38 9.68
CA ARG A 170 -25.62 14.07 11.12
C ARG A 170 -24.19 14.10 11.68
N PRO A 171 -23.54 15.28 11.71
CA PRO A 171 -22.19 15.43 12.23
C PRO A 171 -22.10 15.12 13.74
N ASP A 172 -23.22 15.21 14.47
CA ASP A 172 -23.35 14.85 15.88
C ASP A 172 -23.06 13.36 16.12
N LEU A 173 -23.66 12.48 15.31
CA LEU A 173 -23.45 11.03 15.41
C LEU A 173 -22.04 10.62 15.00
N GLU A 174 -21.44 11.34 14.04
CA GLU A 174 -20.06 11.11 13.63
C GLU A 174 -19.06 11.52 14.73
N ALA A 175 -19.31 12.66 15.40
CA ALA A 175 -18.51 13.11 16.53
C ALA A 175 -18.59 12.12 17.71
N GLU A 176 -19.79 11.61 18.02
CA GLU A 176 -20.01 10.62 19.07
C GLU A 176 -19.32 9.28 18.75
N LYS A 177 -19.48 8.77 17.52
CA LYS A 177 -18.75 7.59 17.03
C LYS A 177 -17.23 7.80 17.18
N ASN A 178 -16.73 8.98 16.82
CA ASN A 178 -15.31 9.31 16.92
C ASN A 178 -14.82 9.34 18.37
N GLN A 179 -15.60 9.87 19.31
CA GLN A 179 -15.29 9.87 20.75
C GLN A 179 -15.27 8.44 21.32
N LEU A 180 -16.29 7.64 21.02
CA LEU A 180 -16.40 6.25 21.52
C LEU A 180 -15.23 5.37 21.06
N ILE A 181 -14.73 5.58 19.83
CA ILE A 181 -13.56 4.86 19.32
C ILE A 181 -12.28 5.24 20.07
N VAL A 182 -12.07 6.54 20.37
CA VAL A 182 -10.89 6.99 21.15
C VAL A 182 -10.98 6.45 22.58
N GLN A 183 -12.13 6.63 23.23
CA GLN A 183 -12.35 6.11 24.59
C GLN A 183 -12.18 4.59 24.66
N GLY A 184 -12.66 3.85 23.65
CA GLY A 184 -12.46 2.41 23.58
C GLY A 184 -10.99 2.00 23.36
N ALA A 185 -10.23 2.79 22.60
CA ALA A 185 -8.79 2.57 22.40
C ALA A 185 -7.99 2.84 23.69
N ASP A 186 -8.33 3.91 24.41
CA ASP A 186 -7.66 4.25 25.66
C ASP A 186 -8.07 3.28 26.80
N ASN A 187 -9.34 2.89 26.90
CA ASN A 187 -9.79 1.85 27.85
C ASN A 187 -9.06 0.52 27.66
N LYS A 188 -8.74 0.12 26.42
CA LYS A 188 -7.90 -1.05 26.15
C LYS A 188 -6.42 -0.86 26.52
N ARG A 189 -5.93 0.38 26.58
CA ARG A 189 -4.57 0.70 27.06
C ARG A 189 -4.47 0.61 28.59
N TRP A 190 -5.50 1.05 29.32
CA TRP A 190 -5.52 0.95 30.79
C TRP A 190 -5.83 -0.46 31.32
N ALA A 191 -6.47 -1.31 30.52
CA ALA A 191 -6.77 -2.69 30.86
C ALA A 191 -5.64 -3.71 30.54
N ARG A 192 -4.43 -3.23 30.22
CA ARG A 192 -3.19 -4.02 30.09
C ARG A 192 -2.22 -3.63 31.19
#